data_AF-A0A3N5IJH6-F1
#
_entry.id   AF-A0A3N5IJH6-F1
#
_cell.length_a   1.000
_cell.length_b   1.000
_cell.length_c   1.000
_cell.angle_alpha   90.00
_cell.angle_beta   90.00
_cell.angle_gamma   90.00
#
_symmetry.space_group_name_H-M   'P 1'
#
loop_
_entity.id
_entity.type
_entity.pdbx_description
1 polymer ?
#
loop_
_entity_poly.entity_id
_entity_poly.type
_entity_poly.pdbx_seq_one_letter_code
_entity_poly.pdbx_strand_id
1 'polypeptide(L)' 'KPLADAENRDRRALYLEVAKSMNISPDQLIKVQRIFAEKWQQSASPGWWIQKGDGAWVQKKP' A
#
# COMPACT_ATOMS: atom_id res chain seq x y z
N LYS A 1 -18.15 -0.89 8.52
CA LYS A 1 -17.19 0.23 8.63
C LYS A 1 -16.39 0.30 7.33
N PRO A 2 -16.87 1.05 6.32
CA PRO A 2 -16.49 0.83 4.91
C PRO A 2 -15.25 1.61 4.43
N LEU A 3 -14.56 2.35 5.30
CA LEU A 3 -13.39 3.15 4.92
C LEU A 3 -12.21 2.29 4.42
N ALA A 4 -11.97 1.14 5.04
CA ALA A 4 -10.80 0.32 4.73
C ALA A 4 -10.83 -0.21 3.28
N ASP A 5 -12.01 -0.63 2.78
CA ASP A 5 -12.13 -1.13 1.40
C ASP A 5 -12.06 -0.02 0.36
N ALA A 6 -12.49 1.20 0.70
CA ALA A 6 -12.30 2.38 -0.14
C ALA A 6 -10.80 2.73 -0.22
N GLU A 7 -10.11 2.81 0.92
CA GLU A 7 -8.66 3.05 0.96
C GLU A 7 -7.86 1.97 0.22
N ASN A 8 -8.27 0.70 0.31
CA ASN A 8 -7.63 -0.39 -0.41
C ASN A 8 -7.75 -0.21 -1.93
N ARG A 9 -8.92 0.23 -2.41
CA ARG A 9 -9.15 0.52 -3.83
C ARG A 9 -8.32 1.71 -4.30
N ASP A 10 -8.32 2.79 -3.52
CA ASP A 10 -7.59 4.01 -3.86
C ASP A 10 -6.08 3.75 -3.88
N ARG A 11 -5.54 2.97 -2.93
CA ARG A 11 -4.12 2.56 -2.94
C ARG A 11 -3.78 1.69 -4.13
N ARG A 12 -4.63 0.73 -4.50
CA ARG A 12 -4.41 -0.09 -5.70
C ARG A 12 -4.37 0.77 -6.96
N ALA A 13 -5.28 1.73 -7.10
CA ALA A 13 -5.29 2.65 -8.23
C ALA A 13 -4.00 3.49 -8.29
N LEU A 14 -3.54 4.01 -7.15
CA LEU A 14 -2.27 4.74 -7.06
C LEU A 14 -1.07 3.88 -7.49
N TYR A 15 -0.99 2.63 -7.01
CA TYR A 15 0.12 1.72 -7.37
C TYR A 15 0.13 1.36 -8.85
N LEU A 16 -1.05 1.19 -9.44
CA LEU A 16 -1.19 0.98 -10.88
C LEU A 16 -0.71 2.19 -11.68
N GLU A 17 -1.07 3.40 -11.25
CA GLU A 17 -0.68 4.63 -11.96
C GLU A 17 0.83 4.89 -11.86
N VAL A 18 1.44 4.63 -10.70
CA VAL A 18 2.90 4.72 -10.54
C VAL A 18 3.60 3.66 -11.39
N ALA A 19 3.13 2.41 -11.36
CA ALA A 19 3.71 1.34 -12.18
C ALA A 19 3.63 1.66 -13.68
N LYS A 20 2.49 2.18 -14.14
CA LYS A 20 2.28 2.64 -15.51
C LYS A 20 3.23 3.78 -15.88
N SER A 21 3.33 4.80 -15.02
CA SER A 21 4.21 5.96 -15.24
C SER A 21 5.69 5.59 -15.31
N MET A 22 6.09 4.57 -14.55
CA MET A 22 7.47 4.06 -14.52
C MET A 22 7.75 2.98 -15.58
N ASN A 23 6.80 2.71 -16.49
CA ASN A 23 6.90 1.67 -17.52
C ASN A 23 7.23 0.28 -16.94
N ILE A 24 6.73 0.01 -15.73
CA ILE A 24 6.98 -1.24 -15.01
C ILE A 24 6.07 -2.33 -15.58
N SER A 25 6.69 -3.42 -16.01
CA SER A 25 5.98 -4.56 -16.59
C SER A 25 5.00 -5.19 -15.57
N PRO A 26 3.81 -5.67 -15.98
CA PRO A 26 2.76 -6.14 -15.06
C PRO A 26 3.20 -7.26 -14.10
N ASP A 27 4.17 -8.09 -14.50
CA ASP A 27 4.79 -9.11 -13.66
C ASP A 27 5.53 -8.54 -12.44
N GLN A 28 5.97 -7.28 -12.52
CA GLN A 28 6.63 -6.57 -11.42
C GLN A 28 5.65 -5.81 -10.53
N LEU A 29 4.35 -5.79 -10.85
CA LEU A 29 3.35 -5.02 -10.09
C LEU A 29 3.27 -5.50 -8.62
N ILE A 30 3.40 -6.82 -8.38
CA ILE A 30 3.47 -7.38 -7.02
C ILE A 30 4.67 -6.81 -6.25
N LYS A 31 5.82 -6.65 -6.92
CA LYS A 31 7.02 -6.08 -6.31
C LYS A 31 6.85 -4.59 -6.01
N VAL A 32 6.21 -3.83 -6.89
CA VAL A 32 5.88 -2.40 -6.67
C VAL A 32 4.96 -2.26 -5.46
N GLN A 33 3.88 -3.03 -5.39
CA GLN A 33 2.95 -3.02 -4.26
C GLN A 33 3.70 -3.31 -2.95
N ARG A 34 4.61 -4.29 -2.95
CA ARG A 34 5.41 -4.62 -1.77
C ARG A 34 6.32 -3.46 -1.34
N ILE A 35 7.07 -2.86 -2.27
CA ILE A 35 7.96 -1.72 -1.97
C ILE A 35 7.15 -0.55 -1.42
N PHE A 36 6.00 -0.24 -2.01
CA PHE A 36 5.14 0.84 -1.52
C PHE A 36 4.59 0.55 -0.13
N ALA A 37 4.13 -0.67 0.13
CA ALA A 37 3.67 -1.08 1.46
C ALA A 37 4.79 -0.94 2.50
N GLU A 38 6.00 -1.41 2.19
CA GLU A 38 7.19 -1.26 3.05
C GLU A 38 7.51 0.22 3.31
N LYS A 39 7.52 1.07 2.26
CA LYS A 39 7.78 2.51 2.39
C LYS A 39 6.71 3.22 3.20
N TRP A 40 5.43 2.86 3.01
CA TRP A 40 4.33 3.40 3.80
C TRP A 40 4.45 3.01 5.27
N GLN A 41 4.77 1.75 5.58
CA GLN A 41 4.99 1.31 6.96
C GLN A 41 6.11 2.10 7.65
N GLN A 42 7.19 2.39 6.91
CA GLN A 42 8.33 3.18 7.39
C GLN A 42 7.94 4.65 7.64
N SER A 43 7.25 5.30 6.69
CA SER A 43 6.90 6.73 6.78
C SER A 43 5.65 7.03 7.61
N ALA A 44 4.79 6.04 7.86
CA ALA A 44 3.56 6.22 8.63
C ALA A 44 3.88 6.71 10.05
N SER A 45 3.10 7.68 10.53
CA SER A 45 3.22 8.16 11.91
C SER A 45 2.60 7.16 12.90
N PRO A 46 3.00 7.18 14.18
CA PRO A 46 2.25 6.52 15.24
C PRO A 46 0.76 6.87 15.17
N GLY A 47 -0.11 5.89 15.33
CA GLY A 47 -1.56 6.05 15.21
C GLY A 47 -2.11 5.86 13.80
N TRP A 48 -1.29 5.70 12.76
CA TRP A 48 -1.78 5.44 11.40
C TRP A 48 -2.00 3.95 11.15
N TRP A 49 -2.97 3.63 10.29
CA TRP A 49 -3.20 2.25 9.86
C TRP A 49 -2.18 1.84 8.77
N ILE A 50 -1.54 0.71 9.00
CA ILE A 50 -0.59 0.06 8.10
C ILE A 50 -1.04 -1.37 7.80
N GLN A 51 -0.84 -1.81 6.56
CA GLN A 51 -1.14 -3.18 6.16
C GLN A 51 0.10 -4.06 6.35
N LYS A 52 -0.05 -5.20 7.02
CA LYS A 52 0.99 -6.22 7.18
C LYS A 52 1.06 -7.12 5.94
N GLY A 53 2.14 -7.91 5.84
CA GLY A 53 2.36 -8.80 4.68
C GLY A 53 1.31 -9.90 4.49
N ASP A 54 0.52 -10.20 5.53
CA ASP A 54 -0.64 -11.10 5.51
C ASP A 54 -1.94 -10.39 5.05
N GLY A 55 -1.86 -9.10 4.70
CA GLY A 55 -2.99 -8.27 4.32
C GLY A 55 -3.76 -7.67 5.50
N ALA A 56 -3.41 -8.02 6.75
CA ALA A 56 -4.09 -7.51 7.94
C ALA A 56 -3.72 -6.05 8.21
N TRP A 57 -4.72 -5.25 8.59
CA TRP A 57 -4.52 -3.87 8.97
C TRP A 57 -4.25 -3.76 10.46
N VAL A 58 -3.20 -3.03 10.83
CA VAL A 58 -2.86 -2.71 12.22
C VAL A 58 -2.57 -1.23 12.35
N GLN A 59 -2.93 -0.65 13.48
CA GLN A 59 -2.53 0.70 13.81
C GLN A 59 -1.06 0.68 14.27
N LYS A 60 -0.21 1.50 13.64
CA LYS A 60 1.19 1.65 14.02
C LYS A 60 1.25 2.17 15.44
N LYS A 61 1.82 1.37 16.34
CA LYS A 61 2.06 1.79 17.72
C LYS A 61 3.24 2.78 17.76
N PRO A 62 3.30 3.66 18.77
CA PRO A 62 4.46 4.50 19.02
C PRO A 62 5.75 3.69 19.15
#